data_AF-A0A2V8GHY2-F1
#
_entry.id   AF-A0A2V8GHY2-F1
#
_cell.length_a   1.000
_cell.length_b   1.000
_cell.length_c   1.000
_cell.angle_alpha   90.00
_cell.angle_beta   90.00
_cell.angle_gamma   90.00
#
_symmetry.space_group_name_H-M   'P 1'
#
loop_
_entity.id
_entity.type
_entity.pdbx_description
1 polymer ?
#
loop_
_entity_poly.entity_id
_entity_poly.type
_entity_poly.pdbx_seq_one_letter_code
_entity_poly.pdbx_strand_id
1 'polypeptide(L)'
;MLEATRTRISFSGEVLTAAAFLAATVLVGLLIVRELRVAPRALSAAAQTTATPAAVPPEAVSVPALTFGANEIKVGDGLAAALARLDPTIKMTNRIVETGPLGQREVRSYEVSGMRFILVAEPFERGAEMRLSAIYLQ
;
A
#
# COMPACT_ATOMS: atom_id res chain seq x y z
N MET A 1 -9.24 -31.58 -67.95
CA MET A 1 -9.93 -31.15 -66.71
C MET A 1 -9.15 -31.70 -65.53
N LEU A 2 -8.76 -30.80 -64.62
CA LEU A 2 -8.19 -30.99 -63.28
C LEU A 2 -6.98 -31.91 -63.09
N GLU A 3 -5.81 -31.32 -63.31
CA GLU A 3 -4.54 -31.72 -62.70
C GLU A 3 -4.43 -31.01 -61.34
N ALA A 4 -4.90 -31.66 -60.26
CA ALA A 4 -4.88 -31.05 -58.92
C ALA A 4 -4.88 -32.10 -57.81
N THR A 5 -3.78 -32.83 -57.66
CA THR A 5 -3.50 -33.55 -56.41
C THR A 5 -2.01 -33.47 -56.12
N ARG A 6 -1.51 -32.23 -55.98
CA ARG A 6 -0.19 -31.97 -55.40
C ARG A 6 -0.31 -32.16 -53.89
N THR A 7 -0.06 -33.39 -53.47
CA THR A 7 0.59 -33.79 -52.22
C THR A 7 0.43 -32.82 -51.03
N ARG A 8 -0.74 -32.87 -50.36
CA ARG A 8 -0.98 -32.21 -49.06
C ARG A 8 -0.25 -32.90 -47.88
N ILE A 9 1.01 -33.28 -48.07
CA ILE A 9 1.81 -34.01 -47.05
C ILE A 9 2.99 -33.15 -46.55
N SER A 10 3.10 -31.89 -46.99
CA SER A 10 3.95 -30.87 -46.34
C SER A 10 3.29 -30.28 -45.08
N PHE A 11 2.00 -30.54 -44.87
CA PHE A 11 1.16 -29.74 -43.97
C PHE A 11 1.20 -30.21 -42.51
N SER A 12 1.44 -31.50 -42.22
CA SER A 12 1.37 -32.00 -40.84
C SER A 12 2.52 -31.50 -39.96
N GLY A 13 3.74 -31.44 -40.49
CA GLY A 13 4.91 -30.94 -39.74
C GLY A 13 4.85 -29.43 -39.52
N GLU A 14 4.49 -28.68 -40.57
CA GLU A 14 4.37 -27.23 -40.53
C GLU A 14 3.23 -26.78 -39.59
N VAL A 15 2.08 -27.45 -39.65
CA VAL A 15 0.95 -27.20 -38.74
C VAL A 15 1.34 -27.54 -37.30
N LEU A 16 2.09 -28.61 -37.07
CA LEU A 16 2.58 -28.97 -35.73
C LEU A 16 3.51 -27.88 -35.18
N THR A 17 4.44 -27.38 -36.02
CA THR A 17 5.35 -26.28 -35.63
C THR A 17 4.61 -24.97 -35.39
N ALA A 18 3.63 -24.63 -36.22
CA ALA A 18 2.81 -23.44 -36.07
C ALA A 18 1.96 -23.49 -34.78
N ALA A 19 1.35 -24.65 -34.50
CA ALA A 19 0.59 -24.87 -33.28
C ALA A 19 1.48 -24.77 -32.03
N ALA A 20 2.69 -25.32 -32.06
CA ALA A 20 3.65 -25.23 -30.96
C ALA A 20 4.08 -23.78 -30.70
N PHE A 21 4.37 -23.00 -31.75
CA PHE A 21 4.71 -21.57 -31.62
C PHE A 21 3.56 -20.75 -31.04
N LEU A 22 2.34 -21.01 -31.49
CA LEU A 22 1.15 -20.34 -30.97
C LEU A 22 0.93 -20.67 -29.49
N ALA A 23 1.02 -21.95 -29.12
CA ALA A 23 0.89 -22.39 -27.73
C ALA A 23 1.96 -21.77 -26.82
N ALA A 24 3.22 -21.72 -27.28
CA ALA A 24 4.30 -21.07 -26.54
C ALA A 24 4.05 -19.57 -26.34
N THR A 25 3.54 -18.87 -27.36
CA THR A 25 3.23 -17.45 -27.29
C THR A 25 2.10 -17.17 -26.29
N VAL A 26 1.04 -17.98 -26.33
CA VAL A 26 -0.08 -17.90 -25.37
C VAL A 26 0.40 -18.18 -23.95
N LEU A 27 1.26 -19.18 -23.77
CA LEU A 27 1.83 -19.51 -22.46
C LEU A 27 2.65 -18.34 -21.89
N VAL A 28 3.52 -17.72 -22.70
CA VAL A 28 4.29 -16.54 -22.29
C VAL A 28 3.37 -15.37 -21.96
N GLY A 29 2.34 -15.13 -22.76
CA GLY A 29 1.33 -14.11 -22.48
C GLY A 29 0.60 -14.35 -21.16
N LEU A 30 0.21 -15.60 -20.89
CA LEU A 30 -0.41 -15.98 -19.62
C LEU A 30 0.53 -15.83 -18.43
N LEU A 31 1.82 -16.17 -18.59
CA LEU A 31 2.82 -15.98 -17.55
C LEU A 31 3.03 -14.48 -17.26
N ILE A 32 3.09 -13.63 -18.28
CA ILE A 32 3.18 -12.18 -18.12
C ILE A 32 1.92 -11.65 -17.41
N VAL A 33 0.72 -12.03 -17.83
CA VAL A 33 -0.53 -11.59 -17.18
C VAL A 33 -0.62 -12.11 -15.75
N ARG A 34 -0.18 -13.36 -15.51
CA ARG A 34 -0.14 -13.95 -14.18
C ARG A 34 0.85 -13.20 -13.30
N GLU A 35 2.06 -12.91 -13.77
CA GLU A 35 3.02 -12.10 -13.03
C GLU A 35 2.50 -10.69 -12.81
N LEU A 36 1.82 -10.05 -13.76
CA LEU A 36 1.21 -8.75 -13.54
C LEU A 36 0.01 -8.77 -12.57
N ARG A 37 -0.71 -9.90 -12.48
CA ARG A 37 -1.81 -10.09 -11.52
C ARG A 37 -1.32 -10.51 -10.13
N VAL A 38 -0.20 -11.25 -10.06
CA VAL A 38 0.32 -11.88 -8.84
C VAL A 38 1.43 -11.04 -8.21
N ALA A 39 2.24 -10.32 -9.01
CA ALA A 39 3.18 -9.34 -8.49
C ALA A 39 2.39 -8.23 -7.78
N PRO A 40 2.58 -8.03 -6.47
CA PRO A 40 2.07 -6.85 -5.82
C PRO A 40 2.81 -5.65 -6.44
N ARG A 41 2.06 -4.60 -6.78
CA ARG A 41 2.54 -3.29 -7.28
C ARG A 41 3.81 -2.82 -6.55
N ALA A 42 4.99 -3.22 -7.01
CA ALA A 42 6.27 -2.78 -6.47
C ALA A 42 6.67 -1.37 -6.97
N LEU A 43 5.82 -0.73 -7.79
CA LEU A 43 5.98 0.65 -8.26
C LEU A 43 5.12 1.68 -7.49
N SER A 44 4.48 1.29 -6.38
CA SER A 44 3.79 2.21 -5.47
C SER A 44 4.63 2.57 -4.24
N ALA A 45 5.94 2.79 -4.43
CA ALA A 45 6.80 3.36 -3.40
C ALA A 45 6.51 4.85 -3.08
N ALA A 46 5.41 5.42 -3.59
CA ALA A 46 5.01 6.82 -3.34
C ALA A 46 3.55 7.01 -2.89
N ALA A 47 2.80 5.95 -2.64
CA ALA A 47 1.49 6.05 -1.99
C ALA A 47 1.15 4.72 -1.32
N GLN A 48 1.73 4.47 -0.14
CA GLN A 48 1.07 3.62 0.82
C GLN A 48 -0.21 4.35 1.22
N THR A 49 -1.28 4.17 0.45
CA THR A 49 -2.63 4.42 0.94
C THR A 49 -2.93 3.30 1.92
N THR A 50 -2.29 3.39 3.09
CA THR A 50 -2.74 2.74 4.28
C THR A 50 -4.19 3.15 4.42
N ALA A 51 -5.12 2.19 4.28
CA ALA A 51 -6.56 2.48 4.38
C ALA A 51 -6.79 3.39 5.59
N THR A 52 -7.34 4.57 5.34
CA THR A 52 -7.61 5.57 6.38
C THR A 52 -8.35 4.86 7.51
N PRO A 53 -7.80 4.88 8.74
CA PRO A 53 -8.43 4.18 9.87
C PRO A 53 -9.88 4.63 10.02
N ALA A 54 -10.77 3.72 10.43
CA ALA A 54 -12.20 4.04 10.60
C ALA A 54 -12.42 5.15 11.64
N ALA A 55 -11.50 5.26 12.60
CA ALA A 55 -11.48 6.32 13.60
C ALA A 55 -11.06 7.71 13.08
N VAL A 56 -10.52 7.83 11.86
CA VAL A 56 -10.12 9.11 11.26
C VAL A 56 -11.31 9.69 10.47
N PRO A 57 -11.80 10.89 10.84
CA PRO A 57 -12.92 11.50 10.13
C PRO A 57 -12.60 11.83 8.66
N PRO A 58 -13.59 11.77 7.78
CA PRO A 58 -13.38 11.93 6.33
C PRO A 58 -12.90 13.33 5.93
N GLU A 59 -13.16 14.34 6.75
CA GLU A 59 -12.69 15.72 6.56
C GLU A 59 -11.22 15.94 6.93
N ALA A 60 -10.58 14.96 7.57
CA ALA A 60 -9.24 15.13 8.11
C ALA A 60 -8.17 15.12 7.01
N VAL A 61 -7.24 16.08 7.07
CA VAL A 61 -6.19 16.27 6.06
C VAL A 61 -4.89 15.64 6.53
N SER A 62 -4.29 14.78 5.70
CA SER A 62 -3.01 14.16 6.03
C SER A 62 -1.84 15.13 5.83
N VAL A 63 -0.93 15.18 6.80
CA VAL A 63 0.28 16.01 6.76
C VAL A 63 1.52 15.16 7.05
N PRO A 64 2.68 15.46 6.42
CA PRO A 64 3.91 14.68 6.62
C PRO A 64 4.60 14.98 7.95
N ALA A 65 4.36 16.16 8.50
CA ALA A 65 4.93 16.63 9.75
C ALA A 65 3.92 17.55 10.45
N LEU A 66 4.03 17.60 11.77
CA LEU A 66 3.21 18.43 12.62
C LEU A 66 4.10 19.20 13.59
N THR A 67 3.95 20.51 13.58
CA THR A 67 4.75 21.46 14.36
C THR A 67 3.92 22.07 15.48
N PHE A 68 4.47 22.10 16.69
CA PHE A 68 3.87 22.74 17.87
C PHE A 68 4.92 23.58 18.58
N GLY A 69 4.83 24.90 18.47
CA GLY A 69 5.87 25.80 19.01
C GLY A 69 7.24 25.48 18.41
N ALA A 70 8.20 25.06 19.23
CA ALA A 70 9.54 24.67 18.81
C ALA A 70 9.70 23.16 18.50
N ASN A 71 8.68 22.35 18.77
CA ASN A 71 8.72 20.90 18.58
C ASN A 71 8.12 20.50 17.24
N GLU A 72 8.69 19.47 16.63
CA GLU A 72 8.22 18.88 15.37
C GLU A 72 8.12 17.35 15.53
N ILE A 73 7.05 16.79 14.99
CA ILE A 73 6.79 15.35 14.91
C ILE A 73 6.58 14.98 13.44
N LYS A 74 7.20 13.89 12.97
CA LYS A 74 7.16 13.47 11.56
C LYS A 74 6.56 12.09 11.39
N VAL A 75 5.95 11.85 10.23
CA VAL A 75 5.65 10.48 9.80
C VAL A 75 6.96 9.68 9.72
N GLY A 76 6.95 8.48 10.30
CA GLY A 76 8.11 7.59 10.44
C GLY A 76 8.80 7.66 11.80
N ASP A 77 8.52 8.68 12.63
CA ASP A 77 9.05 8.76 13.99
C ASP A 77 8.53 7.61 14.86
N GLY A 78 9.38 7.13 15.78
CA GLY A 78 8.97 6.18 16.81
C GLY A 78 7.88 6.78 17.70
N LEU A 79 6.82 6.02 17.98
CA LEU A 79 5.66 6.52 18.72
C LEU A 79 6.08 7.07 20.09
N ALA A 80 6.89 6.34 20.84
CA ALA A 80 7.34 6.78 22.17
C ALA A 80 8.13 8.10 22.11
N ALA A 81 9.02 8.24 21.13
CA ALA A 81 9.81 9.45 20.92
C ALA A 81 8.94 10.64 20.49
N ALA A 82 7.97 10.42 19.60
CA ALA A 82 7.03 11.44 19.19
C ALA A 82 6.16 11.93 20.36
N LEU A 83 5.62 11.00 21.16
CA LEU A 83 4.82 11.34 22.33
C LEU A 83 5.60 12.10 23.40
N ALA A 84 6.89 11.81 23.57
CA ALA A 84 7.76 12.53 24.49
C ALA A 84 8.02 14.00 24.07
N ARG A 85 7.83 14.34 22.79
CA ARG A 85 7.94 15.72 22.27
C ARG A 85 6.62 16.48 22.30
N LEU A 86 5.50 15.82 22.61
CA LEU A 86 4.23 16.52 22.76
C LEU A 86 4.30 17.48 23.94
N ASP A 87 3.83 18.70 23.73
CA ASP A 87 3.72 19.69 24.79
C ASP A 87 2.70 19.22 25.85
N PRO A 88 2.97 19.40 27.16
CA PRO A 88 2.04 19.00 28.23
C PRO A 88 0.66 19.68 28.16
N THR A 89 0.51 20.78 27.42
CA THR A 89 -0.79 21.44 27.17
C THR A 89 -1.69 20.67 26.20
N ILE A 90 -1.13 19.75 25.42
CA ILE A 90 -1.86 18.92 24.46
C ILE A 90 -2.64 17.84 25.22
N LYS A 91 -3.96 17.81 25.01
CA LYS A 91 -4.84 16.82 25.65
C LYS A 91 -5.15 15.69 24.70
N MET A 92 -4.96 14.45 25.15
CA MET A 92 -5.46 13.28 24.44
C MET A 92 -6.96 13.16 24.66
N THR A 93 -7.73 13.15 23.58
CA THR A 93 -9.21 13.08 23.61
C THR A 93 -9.72 11.68 23.34
N ASN A 94 -9.00 10.89 22.53
CA ASN A 94 -9.39 9.52 22.21
C ASN A 94 -8.16 8.66 21.92
N ARG A 95 -8.28 7.35 22.20
CA ARG A 95 -7.33 6.31 21.84
C ARG A 95 -8.09 5.06 21.43
N ILE A 96 -7.87 4.63 20.19
CA ILE A 96 -8.46 3.42 19.62
C ILE A 96 -7.34 2.51 19.13
N VAL A 97 -7.45 1.22 19.42
CA VAL A 97 -6.56 0.19 18.88
C VAL A 97 -7.35 -0.62 17.86
N GLU A 98 -6.86 -0.63 16.63
CA GLU A 98 -7.44 -1.34 15.50
C GLU A 98 -6.48 -2.43 15.01
N THR A 99 -6.98 -3.40 14.24
CA THR A 99 -6.12 -4.37 13.56
C THR A 99 -5.81 -3.85 12.16
N GLY A 100 -4.56 -3.46 11.92
CA GLY A 100 -4.05 -3.05 10.63
C GLY A 100 -3.37 -4.20 9.86
N PRO A 101 -2.90 -3.97 8.63
CA PRO A 101 -2.27 -4.99 7.79
C PRO A 101 -0.98 -5.59 8.38
N LEU A 102 -0.26 -4.80 9.19
CA LEU A 102 1.05 -5.16 9.74
C LEU A 102 0.99 -5.55 11.23
N GLY A 103 -0.17 -5.44 11.87
CA GLY A 103 -0.35 -5.74 13.29
C GLY A 103 -1.36 -4.79 13.95
N GLN A 104 -1.25 -4.62 15.26
CA GLN A 104 -2.06 -3.62 15.96
C GLN A 104 -1.68 -2.22 15.49
N ARG A 105 -2.68 -1.44 15.09
CA ARG A 105 -2.58 -0.03 14.77
C ARG A 105 -3.22 0.75 15.89
N GLU A 106 -2.62 1.86 16.25
CA GLU A 106 -3.12 2.74 17.28
C GLU A 106 -3.47 4.10 16.68
N VAL A 107 -4.69 4.57 16.93
CA VAL A 107 -5.20 5.87 16.49
C VAL A 107 -5.42 6.71 17.74
N ARG A 108 -4.68 7.81 17.86
CA ARG A 108 -4.76 8.73 19.00
C ARG A 108 -5.22 10.10 18.54
N SER A 109 -6.33 10.57 19.11
CA SER A 109 -6.85 11.91 18.85
C SER A 109 -6.41 12.86 19.96
N TYR A 110 -6.03 14.06 19.55
CA TYR A 110 -5.52 15.11 20.42
C TYR A 110 -6.18 16.45 20.12
N GLU A 111 -6.15 17.33 21.11
CA GLU A 111 -6.60 18.70 21.00
C GLU A 111 -5.61 19.65 21.68
N VAL A 112 -5.30 20.76 21.02
CA VAL A 112 -4.48 21.84 21.56
C VAL A 112 -5.01 23.19 21.04
N SER A 113 -5.33 24.10 21.94
CA SER A 113 -5.84 25.45 21.59
C SER A 113 -6.98 25.46 20.56
N GLY A 114 -7.88 24.47 20.62
CA GLY A 114 -9.00 24.30 19.68
C GLY A 114 -8.64 23.61 18.35
N MET A 115 -7.36 23.36 18.07
CA MET A 115 -6.91 22.56 16.93
C MET A 115 -6.92 21.07 17.29
N ARG A 116 -7.57 20.27 16.45
CA ARG A 116 -7.63 18.81 16.61
C ARG A 116 -6.72 18.13 15.61
N PHE A 117 -5.99 17.12 16.09
CA PHE A 117 -5.12 16.32 15.24
C PHE A 117 -5.12 14.87 15.68
N ILE A 118 -4.76 13.98 14.76
CA ILE A 118 -4.76 12.54 14.98
C ILE A 118 -3.38 12.00 14.61
N LEU A 119 -2.82 11.20 15.52
CA LEU A 119 -1.62 10.43 15.28
C LEU A 119 -2.02 8.97 15.04
N VAL A 120 -1.60 8.42 13.90
CA VAL A 120 -1.77 7.01 13.59
C VAL A 120 -0.41 6.34 13.68
N ALA A 121 -0.32 5.34 14.53
CA ALA A 121 0.90 4.56 14.72
C ALA A 121 0.64 3.10 14.38
N GLU A 122 1.56 2.48 13.65
CA GLU A 122 1.53 1.07 13.34
C GLU A 122 2.96 0.51 13.22
N PRO A 123 3.14 -0.81 13.34
CA PRO A 123 4.45 -1.40 13.16
C PRO A 123 4.79 -1.44 11.67
N PHE A 124 6.04 -1.12 11.32
CA PHE A 124 6.52 -1.14 9.93
C PHE A 124 6.83 -2.56 9.44
N GLU A 125 7.08 -3.48 10.36
CA GLU A 125 7.23 -4.92 10.12
C GLU A 125 6.48 -5.67 11.23
N ARG A 126 6.05 -6.91 10.98
CA ARG A 126 5.28 -7.66 11.97
C ARG A 126 6.09 -7.85 13.26
N GLY A 127 5.59 -7.29 14.36
CA GLY A 127 6.25 -7.35 15.68
C GLY A 127 7.35 -6.28 15.89
N ALA A 128 7.52 -5.35 14.96
CA ALA A 128 8.45 -4.23 15.10
C ALA A 128 7.91 -3.13 16.03
N GLU A 129 8.76 -2.14 16.28
CA GLU A 129 8.41 -0.95 17.05
C GLU A 129 7.28 -0.15 16.37
N MET A 130 6.36 0.37 17.19
CA MET A 130 5.30 1.28 16.74
C MET A 130 5.90 2.60 16.27
N ARG A 131 5.56 3.00 15.05
CA ARG A 131 6.00 4.26 14.46
C ARG A 131 4.80 4.98 13.85
N LEU A 132 4.90 6.30 13.75
CA LEU A 132 3.87 7.11 13.12
C LEU A 132 3.77 6.76 11.64
N SER A 133 2.64 6.25 11.19
CA SER A 133 2.38 6.01 9.77
C SER A 133 1.59 7.12 9.11
N ALA A 134 0.80 7.88 9.88
CA ALA A 134 0.11 9.06 9.39
C ALA A 134 -0.15 10.07 10.49
N ILE A 135 -0.25 11.33 10.08
CA ILE A 135 -0.69 12.45 10.91
C ILE A 135 -1.84 13.13 10.18
N TYR A 136 -2.93 13.42 10.88
CA TYR A 136 -4.09 14.11 10.32
C TYR A 136 -4.44 15.37 11.10
N LEU A 137 -4.90 16.40 10.40
CA LEU A 137 -5.44 17.64 10.95
C LEU A 137 -6.95 17.71 10.72
N GLN A 138 -7.67 18.32 11.66
CA GLN A 138 -9.11 18.58 11.60
C GLN A 138 -9.40 20.07 11.72
#